data_AF-A0A8X6J8K6-F1
#
_entry.id   AF-A0A8X6J8K6-F1
#
_cell.length_a   1.000
_cell.length_b   1.000
_cell.length_c   1.000
_cell.angle_alpha   90.00
_cell.angle_beta   90.00
_cell.angle_gamma   90.00
#
_symmetry.space_group_name_H-M   'P 1'
#
loop_
_entity.id
_entity.type
_entity.pdbx_description
1 polymer ?
#
loop_
_entity_poly.entity_id
_entity_poly.type
_entity_poly.pdbx_seq_one_letter_code
_entity_poly.pdbx_strand_id
1 'polypeptide(L)'
;MSKLLTENCEEEQFLLENIVNKIGDPVPKIGSHACHQLSRVLNQHTNMKTVVVQEVERLIFRPNLSDRAKYYALCFLNQVLLSHEDLH
;
A
#
# COMPACT_ATOMS: atom_id res chain seq x y z
N MET A 1 -11.84 14.68 -2.69
CA MET A 1 -10.81 13.83 -2.06
C MET A 1 -9.56 13.63 -2.93
N SER A 2 -9.60 13.94 -4.23
CA SER A 2 -8.42 13.95 -5.12
C SER A 2 -7.63 15.27 -5.14
N LYS A 3 -7.83 16.14 -4.13
CA LYS A 3 -7.32 17.52 -4.11
C LYS A 3 -6.36 17.81 -2.95
N LEU A 4 -5.96 16.78 -2.22
CA LEU A 4 -5.07 16.86 -1.05
C LEU A 4 -3.67 16.26 -1.36
N LEU A 5 -3.36 16.01 -2.63
CA LEU A 5 -2.14 15.32 -3.09
C LEU A 5 -1.20 16.27 -3.85
N THR A 6 -1.16 17.55 -3.48
CA THR A 6 -0.38 18.54 -4.26
C THR A 6 0.52 19.46 -3.44
N GLU A 7 0.48 19.46 -2.09
CA GLU A 7 1.19 20.48 -1.32
C GLU A 7 2.20 19.96 -0.27
N ASN A 8 2.10 18.73 0.24
CA ASN A 8 3.05 18.22 1.26
C ASN A 8 3.35 16.72 1.12
N CYS A 9 4.57 16.36 0.73
CA CYS A 9 5.04 14.96 0.67
C CYS A 9 4.97 14.23 2.02
N GLU A 10 5.08 14.94 3.14
CA GLU A 10 5.00 14.35 4.49
C GLU A 10 3.60 13.80 4.80
N GLU A 11 2.55 14.48 4.35
CA GLU A 11 1.17 14.03 4.56
C GLU A 11 0.84 12.80 3.70
N GLU A 12 1.43 12.70 2.51
CA GLU A 12 1.30 11.52 1.64
C GLU A 12 1.91 10.27 2.27
N GLN A 13 3.08 10.40 2.89
CA GLN A 13 3.76 9.28 3.55
C GLN A 13 2.95 8.81 4.77
N PHE A 14 2.46 9.74 5.60
CA PHE A 14 1.62 9.40 6.74
C PHE A 14 0.30 8.74 6.33
N LEU A 15 -0.32 9.23 5.26
CA LEU A 15 -1.55 8.65 4.72
C LEU A 15 -1.30 7.24 4.17
N LEU A 16 -0.20 7.04 3.45
CA LEU A 16 0.20 5.74 2.92
C LEU A 16 0.38 4.73 4.05
N GLU A 17 1.15 5.08 5.08
CA GLU A 17 1.38 4.19 6.23
C GLU A 17 0.05 3.78 6.88
N ASN A 18 -0.87 4.73 7.06
CA ASN A 18 -2.18 4.45 7.62
C ASN A 18 -3.00 3.49 6.75
N ILE A 19 -2.96 3.64 5.42
CA ILE A 19 -3.67 2.72 4.52
C ILE A 19 -3.03 1.32 4.54
N VAL A 20 -1.70 1.23 4.49
CA VAL A 20 -0.97 -0.05 4.54
C VAL A 20 -1.27 -0.78 5.85
N ASN A 21 -1.27 -0.07 6.98
CA ASN A 21 -1.66 -0.63 8.27
C ASN A 21 -3.08 -1.23 8.27
N LYS A 22 -4.00 -0.69 7.47
CA LYS A 22 -5.38 -1.20 7.35
C LYS A 22 -5.50 -2.50 6.58
N ILE A 23 -4.47 -2.96 5.86
CA ILE A 23 -4.41 -4.33 5.31
C ILE A 23 -4.46 -5.37 6.45
N GLY A 24 -3.88 -5.02 7.61
CA GLY A 24 -3.86 -5.85 8.82
C GLY A 24 -5.16 -5.88 9.62
N ASP A 25 -6.20 -5.15 9.21
CA ASP A 25 -7.43 -5.02 9.99
C ASP A 25 -8.18 -6.36 10.12
N PRO A 26 -8.69 -6.70 11.32
CA PRO A 26 -9.42 -7.96 11.54
C PRO A 26 -10.70 -8.04 10.69
N VAL A 27 -11.28 -6.91 10.27
CA VAL A 27 -12.45 -6.87 9.39
C VAL A 27 -12.02 -7.07 7.93
N PRO A 28 -12.40 -8.19 7.28
CA PRO A 28 -11.88 -8.52 5.94
C PRO A 28 -12.19 -7.47 4.86
N LYS A 29 -13.35 -6.81 4.97
CA LYS A 29 -13.75 -5.74 4.05
C LYS A 29 -12.81 -4.55 4.12
N ILE A 30 -12.25 -4.25 5.29
CA ILE A 30 -11.33 -3.12 5.49
C ILE A 30 -9.99 -3.43 4.82
N GLY A 31 -9.43 -4.63 5.05
CA GLY A 31 -8.18 -5.05 4.41
C GLY A 31 -8.28 -5.08 2.88
N SER A 32 -9.36 -5.64 2.33
CA SER A 32 -9.61 -5.65 0.88
C SER A 32 -9.77 -4.23 0.30
N HIS A 33 -10.51 -3.36 0.99
CA HIS A 33 -10.68 -1.96 0.58
C HIS A 33 -9.36 -1.18 0.64
N ALA A 34 -8.51 -1.45 1.64
CA ALA A 34 -7.18 -0.87 1.73
C ALA A 34 -6.31 -1.25 0.52
N CYS A 35 -6.25 -2.55 0.16
CA CYS A 35 -5.55 -2.98 -1.05
C CYS A 35 -6.08 -2.30 -2.30
N HIS A 36 -7.41 -2.19 -2.45
CA HIS A 36 -8.02 -1.50 -3.59
C HIS A 36 -7.63 -0.03 -3.66
N GLN A 37 -7.62 0.68 -2.53
CA GLN A 37 -7.25 2.09 -2.48
C GLN A 37 -5.76 2.28 -2.82
N LEU A 38 -4.87 1.38 -2.36
CA LEU A 38 -3.46 1.40 -2.75
C LEU A 38 -3.29 1.20 -4.26
N SER A 39 -4.02 0.25 -4.86
CA SER A 39 -4.00 0.06 -6.32
C SER A 39 -4.42 1.34 -7.06
N ARG A 40 -5.39 2.10 -6.53
CA ARG A 40 -5.81 3.38 -7.13
C ARG A 40 -4.72 4.46 -7.03
N VAL A 41 -4.04 4.55 -5.89
CA VAL A 41 -2.90 5.46 -5.71
C VAL A 41 -1.81 5.15 -6.73
N LEU A 42 -1.44 3.87 -6.88
CA LEU A 42 -0.42 3.45 -7.84
C LEU A 42 -0.79 3.71 -9.31
N ASN A 43 -2.07 3.65 -9.65
CA ASN A 43 -2.54 4.01 -10.99
C ASN A 43 -2.48 5.52 -11.26
N GLN A 44 -2.53 6.36 -10.23
CA GLN A 44 -2.48 7.83 -10.36
C GLN A 44 -1.06 8.37 -10.23
N HIS A 45 -0.22 7.72 -9.42
CA HIS A 45 1.12 8.16 -9.06
C HIS A 45 2.13 7.02 -9.23
N THR A 46 2.55 6.76 -10.48
CA THR A 46 3.51 5.69 -10.81
C THR A 46 4.81 5.79 -10.01
N ASN A 47 5.28 7.03 -9.73
CA ASN A 47 6.50 7.28 -8.94
C ASN A 47 6.41 6.78 -7.48
N MET A 48 5.22 6.47 -6.97
CA MET A 48 5.05 5.96 -5.61
C MET A 48 5.16 4.43 -5.51
N LYS A 49 5.21 3.69 -6.62
CA LYS A 49 5.22 2.22 -6.63
C LYS A 49 6.23 1.62 -5.66
N THR A 50 7.47 2.08 -5.72
CA THR A 50 8.57 1.55 -4.92
C THR A 50 8.35 1.82 -3.43
N VAL A 51 7.86 3.01 -3.08
CA VAL A 51 7.53 3.36 -1.68
C VAL A 51 6.40 2.49 -1.14
N VAL A 52 5.33 2.30 -1.91
CA VAL A 52 4.18 1.47 -1.49
C VAL A 52 4.59 0.00 -1.34
N VAL A 53 5.39 -0.54 -2.27
CA VAL A 53 5.88 -1.91 -2.20
C VAL A 53 6.74 -2.12 -0.96
N GLN A 54 7.66 -1.20 -0.66
CA GLN A 54 8.50 -1.27 0.55
C GLN A 54 7.68 -1.23 1.84
N GLU A 55 6.64 -0.40 1.92
CA GLU A 55 5.78 -0.35 3.11
C GLU A 55 4.94 -1.62 3.28
N VAL A 56 4.41 -2.19 2.19
CA VAL A 56 3.69 -3.47 2.25
C VAL A 56 4.63 -4.62 2.59
N GLU A 57 5.86 -4.61 2.09
CA GLU A 57 6.90 -5.56 2.49
C GLU A 57 7.19 -5.47 4.00
N ARG A 58 7.42 -4.25 4.52
CA ARG A 58 7.60 -4.02 5.96
C ARG A 58 6.44 -4.55 6.78
N LEU A 59 5.20 -4.36 6.32
CA LEU A 59 4.01 -4.89 6.98
C LEU A 59 4.07 -6.42 7.09
N ILE A 60 4.38 -7.13 6.00
CA ILE A 60 4.43 -8.60 5.95
C ILE A 60 5.38 -9.18 7.00
N PHE A 61 6.51 -8.51 7.24
CA PHE A 61 7.52 -8.94 8.21
C PHE A 61 7.23 -8.50 9.66
N ARG A 62 6.13 -7.78 9.95
CA ARG A 62 5.78 -7.42 11.32
C ARG A 62 5.39 -8.65 12.16
N PRO A 63 5.86 -8.72 13.42
CA PRO A 63 5.41 -9.76 14.34
C PRO A 63 3.90 -9.63 14.57
N ASN A 64 3.22 -10.77 14.74
CA ASN A 64 1.77 -10.85 14.98
C ASN A 64 0.85 -10.40 13.83
N LEU A 65 1.37 -10.27 12.61
CA LEU A 65 0.49 -10.11 11.45
C LEU A 65 -0.27 -11.42 11.18
N SER A 66 -1.60 -11.32 11.08
CA SER A 66 -2.44 -12.50 10.78
C SER A 66 -2.14 -13.09 9.41
N ASP A 67 -2.30 -14.40 9.24
CA ASP A 67 -2.02 -15.06 7.94
C ASP A 67 -2.94 -14.56 6.83
N ARG A 68 -4.16 -14.13 7.18
CA ARG A 68 -5.07 -13.47 6.24
C ARG A 68 -4.53 -12.13 5.76
N ALA A 69 -3.99 -11.31 6.66
CA ALA A 69 -3.38 -10.05 6.28
C ALA A 69 -2.12 -10.25 5.42
N LYS A 70 -1.30 -11.27 5.73
CA LYS A 70 -0.19 -11.69 4.86
C LYS A 70 -0.70 -12.07 3.47
N TYR A 71 -1.77 -12.85 3.39
CA TYR A 71 -2.39 -13.24 2.11
C TYR A 71 -2.84 -12.02 1.30
N TYR A 72 -3.53 -11.05 1.91
CA TYR A 72 -3.94 -9.83 1.21
C TYR A 72 -2.76 -8.98 0.75
N ALA A 73 -1.73 -8.84 1.58
CA ALA A 73 -0.50 -8.14 1.23
C ALA A 73 0.20 -8.81 0.04
N LEU A 74 0.32 -10.14 0.04
CA LEU A 74 0.89 -10.92 -1.07
C LEU A 74 0.04 -10.78 -2.35
N CYS A 75 -1.28 -10.86 -2.25
CA CYS A 75 -2.17 -10.63 -3.39
C CYS A 75 -2.00 -9.25 -3.99
N PHE A 76 -1.86 -8.22 -3.14
CA PHE A 76 -1.59 -6.86 -3.59
C PHE A 76 -0.24 -6.78 -4.31
N LEU A 77 0.85 -7.27 -3.69
CA LEU A 77 2.17 -7.25 -4.30
C LEU A 77 2.22 -7.97 -5.66
N ASN A 78 1.53 -9.11 -5.79
CA ASN A 78 1.44 -9.85 -7.05
C ASN A 78 0.73 -9.06 -8.17
N GLN A 79 -0.11 -8.08 -7.83
CA GLN A 79 -0.80 -7.21 -8.80
C GLN A 79 0.02 -5.97 -9.17
N VAL A 80 1.10 -5.66 -8.45
CA VAL A 80 1.96 -4.51 -8.72
C VAL A 80 3.01 -4.91 -9.76
N LEU A 81 2.91 -4.33 -10.96
CA LEU A 81 3.93 -4.47 -12.00
C LEU A 81 5.01 -3.40 -11.82
N LEU A 82 6.21 -3.86 -11.46
CA LEU A 82 7.42 -3.05 -11.38
C LEU A 82 8.18 -3.14 -12.70
N SER A 83 8.53 -2.00 -13.29
CA SER A 83 9.44 -1.92 -14.43
C SER A 83 10.86 -1.57 -13.97
N HIS A 84 11.86 -1.70 -14.86
CA HIS A 84 13.23 -1.27 -14.54
C HIS A 84 13.33 0.24 -14.27
N GLU A 85 12.40 1.03 -14.80
CA GLU A 85 12.33 2.47 -14.54
C GLU A 85 11.88 2.79 -13.11
N ASP A 86 11.11 1.90 -12.48
CA ASP A 86 10.64 2.06 -11.09
C ASP A 86 11.75 1.74 -10.06
N LEU A 87 12.85 1.10 -10.48
CA LEU A 87 13.96 0.66 -9.62
C LEU A 87 15.12 1.65 -9.54
N HIS A 88 15.02 2.81 -10.21
CA HIS A 88 16.09 3.81 -10.35
C HIS A 88 15.81 5.10 -9.57
#